data_AF-A0A8T4ELG2-F1
#
_entry.id   AF-A0A8T4ELG2-F1
#
_cell.length_a   1.000
_cell.length_b   1.000
_cell.length_c   1.000
_cell.angle_alpha   90.00
_cell.angle_beta   90.00
_cell.angle_gamma   90.00
#
_symmetry.space_group_name_H-M   'P 1'
#
loop_
_entity.id
_entity.type
_entity.pdbx_description
1 polymer ?
#
loop_
_entity_poly.entity_id
_entity_poly.type
_entity_poly.pdbx_seq_one_letter_code
_entity_poly.pdbx_strand_id
1 'polypeptide(L)'
;MRRTALRIALLFSLICLALAIASCTPKATPPEPVSYPSVCGDGLCTADELATCEVDCNLNLEPEPKIITSADVLEEMRSRVRNYTPEERIEQSNPVVIEDQDLMVKSFASYLPETGFRVASRNNLLGLDESLNKVVCTLSKFQLREVLKGGALRSNTFAFGPRAAAYEQFMRLRSGKVIFGVDDETELVTTYLLFKEEDPVIEYDLVLQGGIFKFFEGEKINFLGHEYYIESASNTSLKLVGVSTPDTLLFRDQREAWINDDTVSDDILKVNVSSYFLRVVVLAPEDIRILPGTSLTDYLRKPEILLTNRLDIDYEGLTEAPSYEIKFDKGNDKYRLIVVTNQNITYSIPLAYLDPLNMGSDDYDLVYKEGDDGSDYVVNEKDYFLITNNKEYNGLTNVLRLIKVDEEDHLLLFEDPAFEKFYVYFKGKPGLNATADLIVHNVMHKIRVGKNQSISIDLNGDGNIGGDIVPIITAGNARVRINHDYSDEINISIITPKQLRENNNTDLEVNLLITRDGIQIQKSGKGSLEMSQEQGKEVLLGMTEYGALFILKGEVDEDDQTGEDLIIQHPIVQRFADVIIKAYE
;
A
#
# COMPACT_ATOMS: atom_id res chain seq x y z
N MET A 1 11.82 49.77 53.69
CA MET A 1 10.99 49.70 52.48
C MET A 1 10.80 48.21 52.19
N ARG A 2 9.65 47.53 52.33
CA ARG A 2 8.24 47.91 52.61
C ARG A 2 7.59 48.88 51.62
N ARG A 3 6.45 48.43 51.06
CA ARG A 3 5.64 49.02 49.96
C ARG A 3 6.40 48.95 48.61
N THR A 4 5.75 48.65 47.48
CA THR A 4 4.31 48.68 47.18
C THR A 4 3.81 47.39 46.54
N ALA A 5 2.79 46.76 47.15
CA ALA A 5 1.96 45.72 46.54
C ALA A 5 0.49 46.07 46.81
N LEU A 6 -0.17 46.69 45.82
CA LEU A 6 -1.63 46.93 45.76
C LEU A 6 -1.96 47.56 44.39
N ARG A 7 -3.10 47.18 43.78
CA ARG A 7 -3.43 47.41 42.34
C ARG A 7 -2.45 46.63 41.45
N ILE A 8 -2.75 45.45 40.89
CA ILE A 8 -3.98 45.02 40.19
C ILE A 8 -4.41 43.64 40.72
N ALA A 9 -5.38 43.62 41.64
CA ALA A 9 -5.96 42.40 42.22
C ALA A 9 -7.34 42.69 42.86
N LEU A 10 -8.09 43.65 42.29
CA LEU A 10 -9.20 44.31 42.97
C LEU A 10 -10.24 44.86 41.98
N LEU A 11 -10.77 43.98 41.13
CA LEU A 11 -11.93 44.28 40.26
C LEU A 11 -12.89 43.08 40.04
N PHE A 12 -12.62 41.89 40.59
CA PHE A 12 -13.38 40.66 40.28
C PHE A 12 -13.82 39.82 41.49
N SER A 13 -13.79 40.39 42.70
CA SER A 13 -14.19 39.71 43.96
C SER A 13 -15.19 40.51 44.80
N LEU A 14 -16.09 41.26 44.16
CA LEU A 14 -17.08 42.10 44.85
C LEU A 14 -18.47 42.18 44.17
N ILE A 15 -18.87 41.08 43.54
CA ILE A 15 -20.31 40.73 43.41
C ILE A 15 -20.51 39.43 44.20
N CYS A 16 -20.50 39.56 45.52
CA CYS A 16 -20.77 38.45 46.42
C CYS A 16 -22.29 38.28 46.64
N LEU A 17 -22.76 37.04 46.45
CA LEU A 17 -23.57 36.34 47.44
C LEU A 17 -24.74 37.12 48.07
N ALA A 18 -25.89 37.13 47.39
CA ALA A 18 -27.16 37.53 47.98
C ALA A 18 -28.24 36.48 47.72
N LEU A 19 -28.83 35.98 48.81
CA LEU A 19 -29.91 34.98 48.92
C LEU A 19 -29.58 33.53 48.50
N ALA A 20 -29.68 32.65 49.50
CA ALA A 20 -30.04 31.25 49.35
C ALA A 20 -31.44 31.03 49.96
N ILE A 21 -31.99 29.81 49.80
CA ILE A 21 -33.23 29.30 50.41
C ILE A 21 -34.54 29.88 49.83
N ALA A 22 -35.12 29.13 48.88
CA ALA A 22 -36.56 28.88 48.81
C ALA A 22 -36.83 27.54 48.12
N SER A 23 -37.78 26.76 48.63
CA SER A 23 -38.18 25.46 48.09
C SER A 23 -39.28 25.60 47.03
N CYS A 24 -39.26 24.75 46.00
CA CYS A 24 -40.40 23.87 45.66
C CYS A 24 -40.07 22.91 44.50
N THR A 25 -40.64 21.71 44.54
CA THR A 25 -40.70 20.78 43.42
C THR A 25 -41.93 21.04 42.55
N PRO A 26 -41.89 20.65 41.28
CA PRO A 26 -43.04 20.09 40.59
C PRO A 26 -42.81 18.59 40.28
N LYS A 27 -43.87 17.78 40.36
CA LYS A 27 -43.85 16.41 39.85
C LYS A 27 -43.81 16.43 38.32
N ALA A 28 -42.99 15.57 37.71
CA ALA A 28 -43.26 15.12 36.35
C ALA A 28 -44.48 14.17 36.37
N THR A 29 -45.46 14.41 35.51
CA THR A 29 -46.50 13.44 35.18
C THR A 29 -46.00 12.50 34.07
N PRO A 30 -46.39 11.20 34.08
CA PRO A 30 -46.08 10.31 32.97
C PRO A 30 -46.85 10.73 31.70
N PRO A 31 -46.33 10.46 30.50
CA PRO A 31 -47.05 10.67 29.25
C PRO A 31 -48.19 9.67 29.09
N GLU A 32 -49.27 10.09 28.44
CA GLU A 32 -50.38 9.22 28.03
C GLU A 32 -49.96 8.33 26.83
N PRO A 33 -50.53 7.12 26.69
CA PRO A 33 -50.17 6.22 25.60
C PRO A 33 -50.66 6.74 24.25
N VAL A 34 -49.76 6.80 23.26
CA VAL A 34 -50.08 7.20 21.88
C VAL A 34 -51.00 6.15 21.22
N SER A 35 -52.18 6.57 20.79
CA SER A 35 -53.10 5.74 20.02
C SER A 35 -52.74 5.74 18.53
N TYR A 36 -52.44 4.56 17.96
CA TYR A 36 -52.25 4.40 16.53
C TYR A 36 -53.59 4.47 15.78
N PRO A 37 -53.68 5.17 14.63
CA PRO A 37 -54.88 5.18 13.80
C PRO A 37 -55.03 3.86 13.04
N SER A 38 -56.13 3.14 13.27
CA SER A 38 -56.46 1.92 12.52
C SER A 38 -56.96 2.26 11.11
N VAL A 39 -56.14 1.97 10.09
CA VAL A 39 -56.57 2.07 8.70
C VAL A 39 -57.45 0.87 8.35
N CYS A 40 -58.76 1.08 8.34
CA CYS A 40 -59.74 0.17 7.74
C CYS A 40 -60.41 0.91 6.56
N GLY A 41 -60.21 0.38 5.35
CA GLY A 41 -60.82 0.93 4.12
C GLY A 41 -62.30 0.57 3.97
N ASP A 42 -62.95 1.19 2.99
CA ASP A 42 -64.39 1.07 2.76
C ASP A 42 -64.89 -0.36 2.51
N GLY A 43 -65.95 -0.76 3.19
CA GLY A 43 -66.60 -2.07 3.05
C GLY A 43 -68.08 -2.02 3.42
N LEU A 44 -68.95 -1.94 2.41
CA LEU A 44 -70.40 -1.99 2.56
C LEU A 44 -70.86 -3.40 2.98
N CYS A 45 -71.34 -3.56 4.21
CA CYS A 45 -72.22 -4.66 4.62
C CYS A 45 -73.37 -4.11 5.47
N THR A 46 -74.61 -4.35 5.02
CA THR A 46 -75.83 -4.04 5.77
C THR A 46 -76.12 -5.12 6.80
N ALA A 47 -76.66 -4.75 7.96
CA ALA A 47 -77.13 -5.70 8.95
C ALA A 47 -78.50 -6.28 8.57
N ASP A 48 -78.58 -7.60 8.38
CA ASP A 48 -79.72 -8.45 8.76
C ASP A 48 -79.32 -9.94 8.70
N GLU A 49 -80.22 -10.81 9.18
CA GLU A 49 -80.18 -12.29 9.12
C GLU A 49 -79.09 -13.03 9.94
N LEU A 50 -79.41 -13.25 11.21
CA LEU A 50 -78.94 -14.41 11.99
C LEU A 50 -79.51 -15.73 11.40
N ALA A 51 -78.69 -16.75 11.14
CA ALA A 51 -78.95 -18.15 11.54
C ALA A 51 -77.83 -19.15 11.17
N THR A 52 -77.51 -20.04 12.13
CA THR A 52 -77.05 -21.44 11.97
C THR A 52 -76.12 -21.81 10.80
N CYS A 53 -74.84 -22.02 11.12
CA CYS A 53 -73.99 -22.99 10.43
C CYS A 53 -73.02 -23.63 11.43
N GLU A 54 -73.34 -24.81 11.96
CA GLU A 54 -72.36 -25.66 12.66
C GLU A 54 -71.51 -26.39 11.59
N VAL A 55 -70.19 -26.23 11.67
CA VAL A 55 -69.22 -26.92 10.79
C VAL A 55 -68.04 -27.38 11.64
N ASP A 56 -67.73 -28.67 11.59
CA ASP A 56 -66.63 -29.30 12.32
C ASP A 56 -65.25 -28.82 11.80
N CYS A 57 -64.72 -27.74 12.38
CA CYS A 57 -63.33 -27.32 12.20
C CYS A 57 -62.40 -28.12 13.12
N ASN A 58 -62.21 -29.40 12.81
CA ASN A 58 -61.28 -30.29 13.51
C ASN A 58 -59.81 -29.97 13.10
N LEU A 59 -59.31 -28.82 13.55
CA LEU A 59 -57.96 -28.35 13.27
C LEU A 59 -56.95 -29.09 14.16
N ASN A 60 -56.05 -29.84 13.54
CA ASN A 60 -54.81 -30.27 14.19
C ASN A 60 -54.00 -29.03 14.56
N LEU A 61 -53.92 -28.72 15.85
CA LEU A 61 -52.94 -27.78 16.37
C LEU A 61 -51.56 -28.45 16.26
N GLU A 62 -50.74 -27.96 15.33
CA GLU A 62 -49.30 -28.24 15.38
C GLU A 62 -48.73 -27.69 16.69
N PRO A 63 -47.77 -28.38 17.34
CA PRO A 63 -47.20 -27.91 18.60
C PRO A 63 -46.49 -26.57 18.38
N GLU A 64 -46.72 -25.61 19.29
CA GLU A 64 -46.09 -24.29 19.20
C GLU A 64 -44.56 -24.43 19.06
N PRO A 65 -43.90 -23.63 18.20
CA PRO A 65 -42.47 -23.74 17.98
C PRO A 65 -41.72 -23.47 19.27
N LYS A 66 -41.09 -24.50 19.84
CA LYS A 66 -40.31 -24.39 21.07
C LYS A 66 -39.25 -23.31 20.87
N ILE A 67 -39.37 -22.20 21.61
CA ILE A 67 -38.39 -21.13 21.61
C ILE A 67 -37.07 -21.70 22.15
N ILE A 68 -36.12 -21.91 21.25
CA ILE A 68 -34.78 -22.40 21.59
C ILE A 68 -34.02 -21.23 22.20
N THR A 69 -33.70 -21.30 23.49
CA THR A 69 -32.89 -20.28 24.16
C THR A 69 -31.41 -20.49 23.87
N SER A 70 -30.57 -19.48 24.09
CA SER A 70 -29.11 -19.64 24.03
C SER A 70 -28.60 -20.72 25.00
N ALA A 71 -29.31 -20.98 26.10
CA ALA A 71 -28.98 -22.06 27.04
C ALA A 71 -29.35 -23.46 26.48
N ASP A 72 -30.43 -23.60 25.72
CA ASP A 72 -30.77 -24.85 25.02
C ASP A 72 -29.69 -25.21 24.00
N VAL A 73 -29.25 -24.25 23.18
CA VAL A 73 -28.16 -24.44 22.20
C VAL A 73 -26.87 -24.84 22.90
N LEU A 74 -26.52 -24.14 24.00
CA LEU A 74 -25.30 -24.40 24.75
C LEU A 74 -25.26 -25.83 25.30
N GLU A 75 -26.36 -26.33 25.86
CA GLU A 75 -26.40 -27.71 26.40
C GLU A 75 -26.49 -28.78 25.29
N GLU A 76 -27.11 -28.50 24.14
CA GLU A 76 -27.03 -29.40 22.99
C GLU A 76 -25.58 -29.51 22.47
N MET A 77 -24.88 -28.39 22.28
CA MET A 77 -23.47 -28.40 21.84
C MET A 77 -22.56 -29.09 22.87
N ARG A 78 -22.77 -28.84 24.17
CA ARG A 78 -22.08 -29.56 25.25
C ARG A 78 -22.37 -31.07 25.23
N SER A 79 -23.57 -31.50 24.83
CA SER A 79 -23.88 -32.93 24.68
C SER A 79 -23.12 -33.58 23.53
N ARG A 80 -22.98 -32.88 22.39
CA ARG A 80 -22.22 -33.36 21.22
C ARG A 80 -20.73 -33.51 21.53
N VAL A 81 -20.10 -32.48 22.13
CA VAL A 81 -18.66 -32.48 22.47
C VAL A 81 -18.30 -33.53 23.52
N ARG A 82 -19.22 -33.88 24.43
CA ARG A 82 -19.01 -34.99 25.39
C ARG A 82 -18.97 -36.38 24.72
N ASN A 83 -19.50 -36.53 23.51
CA ASN A 83 -19.63 -37.82 22.83
C ASN A 83 -18.50 -38.13 21.83
N TYR A 84 -17.67 -37.16 21.42
CA TYR A 84 -16.53 -37.43 20.54
C TYR A 84 -15.48 -38.32 21.20
N THR A 85 -15.03 -39.35 20.49
CA THR A 85 -13.91 -40.22 20.86
C THR A 85 -12.58 -39.44 20.88
N PRO A 86 -11.49 -39.98 21.49
CA PRO A 86 -10.16 -39.38 21.39
C PRO A 86 -9.63 -39.29 19.96
N GLU A 87 -9.97 -40.24 19.09
CA GLU A 87 -9.48 -40.33 17.72
C GLU A 87 -10.09 -39.24 16.81
N GLU A 88 -11.41 -39.03 16.89
CA GLU A 88 -12.13 -38.00 16.09
C GLU A 88 -11.61 -36.58 16.34
N ARG A 89 -11.11 -36.32 17.56
CA ARG A 89 -10.51 -35.02 17.96
C ARG A 89 -9.14 -34.77 17.34
N ILE A 90 -8.43 -35.83 16.93
CA ILE A 90 -7.12 -35.73 16.27
C ILE A 90 -7.31 -35.52 14.77
N GLU A 91 -8.29 -36.20 14.16
CA GLU A 91 -8.53 -36.16 12.71
C GLU A 91 -9.00 -34.78 12.23
N GLN A 92 -9.73 -34.01 13.05
CA GLN A 92 -10.09 -32.61 12.76
C GLN A 92 -8.92 -31.61 12.81
N SER A 93 -7.74 -32.00 13.34
CA SER A 93 -6.66 -31.04 13.63
C SER A 93 -5.64 -30.83 12.49
N ASN A 94 -5.65 -31.64 11.42
CA ASN A 94 -4.60 -31.62 10.39
C ASN A 94 -5.11 -32.02 8.99
N PRO A 95 -5.49 -31.08 8.10
CA PRO A 95 -5.76 -31.38 6.69
C PRO A 95 -4.45 -31.56 5.90
N VAL A 96 -4.34 -32.64 5.11
CA VAL A 96 -3.18 -32.94 4.27
C VAL A 96 -3.39 -32.44 2.83
N VAL A 97 -2.40 -31.74 2.28
CA VAL A 97 -2.39 -31.23 0.89
C VAL A 97 -1.31 -31.97 0.08
N ILE A 98 -1.53 -32.17 -1.22
CA ILE A 98 -0.63 -32.87 -2.15
C ILE A 98 -0.52 -32.05 -3.44
N GLU A 99 0.69 -31.83 -3.95
CA GLU A 99 1.00 -31.09 -5.19
C GLU A 99 1.32 -32.03 -6.37
N ASP A 100 0.97 -31.60 -7.59
CA ASP A 100 1.89 -31.44 -8.76
C ASP A 100 1.13 -31.44 -10.11
N GLN A 101 1.58 -30.61 -11.08
CA GLN A 101 2.18 -31.06 -12.36
C GLN A 101 2.29 -29.94 -13.43
N ASP A 102 3.41 -29.98 -14.18
CA ASP A 102 3.83 -29.08 -15.26
C ASP A 102 3.16 -29.35 -16.63
N LEU A 103 3.22 -28.37 -17.57
CA LEU A 103 2.97 -28.64 -19.00
C LEU A 103 3.62 -27.61 -19.99
N MET A 104 4.32 -28.11 -21.02
CA MET A 104 4.88 -27.35 -22.15
C MET A 104 4.44 -27.91 -23.51
N VAL A 105 4.21 -27.05 -24.53
CA VAL A 105 4.12 -27.42 -25.97
C VAL A 105 4.77 -26.34 -26.87
N LYS A 106 5.09 -26.63 -28.15
CA LYS A 106 6.04 -25.90 -29.01
C LYS A 106 5.49 -25.41 -30.37
N SER A 107 5.92 -24.21 -30.79
CA SER A 107 6.30 -23.75 -32.15
C SER A 107 5.42 -23.97 -33.42
N PHE A 108 5.09 -22.87 -34.15
CA PHE A 108 5.02 -22.78 -35.63
C PHE A 108 5.18 -21.28 -36.12
N ALA A 109 5.60 -20.89 -37.35
CA ALA A 109 5.92 -21.72 -38.52
C ALA A 109 6.11 -21.09 -39.96
N SER A 110 6.11 -19.78 -40.32
CA SER A 110 6.59 -19.37 -41.70
C SER A 110 6.88 -17.89 -42.05
N TYR A 111 8.16 -17.59 -42.37
CA TYR A 111 8.69 -16.79 -43.54
C TYR A 111 8.13 -15.38 -43.91
N LEU A 112 8.73 -14.55 -44.80
CA LEU A 112 10.00 -14.62 -45.59
C LEU A 112 10.86 -13.29 -45.48
N PRO A 113 11.26 -12.45 -46.49
CA PRO A 113 12.12 -11.25 -46.24
C PRO A 113 11.79 -9.92 -46.99
N GLU A 114 12.17 -8.76 -46.43
CA GLU A 114 12.92 -7.65 -47.08
C GLU A 114 13.52 -6.71 -46.00
N THR A 115 13.98 -5.49 -46.27
CA THR A 115 14.77 -4.67 -45.32
C THR A 115 13.95 -3.78 -44.36
N GLY A 116 14.29 -3.84 -43.07
CA GLY A 116 13.77 -3.10 -41.92
C GLY A 116 14.41 -3.69 -40.64
N PHE A 117 13.87 -3.47 -39.44
CA PHE A 117 13.99 -4.54 -38.42
C PHE A 117 13.16 -5.76 -38.92
N ARG A 118 13.22 -6.90 -38.21
CA ARG A 118 12.43 -8.08 -38.60
C ARG A 118 11.80 -8.81 -37.43
N VAL A 119 10.49 -8.64 -37.26
CA VAL A 119 9.63 -9.66 -36.64
C VAL A 119 9.64 -10.94 -37.49
N ALA A 120 10.60 -11.84 -37.20
CA ALA A 120 10.64 -13.15 -37.83
C ALA A 120 9.42 -14.00 -37.40
N SER A 121 8.48 -14.21 -38.33
CA SER A 121 7.16 -14.90 -38.27
C SER A 121 7.15 -16.37 -37.83
N ARG A 122 8.20 -16.82 -37.14
CA ARG A 122 8.31 -18.11 -36.44
C ARG A 122 8.55 -17.96 -34.93
N ASN A 123 9.15 -16.85 -34.48
CA ASN A 123 9.72 -16.75 -33.12
C ASN A 123 9.42 -15.44 -32.36
N ASN A 124 8.90 -14.37 -33.00
CA ASN A 124 8.62 -13.06 -32.37
C ASN A 124 9.82 -12.51 -31.54
N LEU A 125 10.95 -12.33 -32.22
CA LEU A 125 12.21 -11.81 -31.64
C LEU A 125 12.52 -10.41 -32.19
N LEU A 126 13.17 -9.58 -31.38
CA LEU A 126 13.81 -8.35 -31.82
C LEU A 126 15.33 -8.56 -31.89
N GLY A 127 15.98 -8.00 -32.90
CA GLY A 127 17.43 -8.03 -33.06
C GLY A 127 17.92 -6.80 -33.82
N LEU A 128 19.11 -6.33 -33.46
CA LEU A 128 19.81 -5.28 -34.20
C LEU A 128 20.53 -5.94 -35.38
N ASP A 129 20.01 -5.75 -36.60
CA ASP A 129 20.60 -6.31 -37.83
C ASP A 129 21.63 -5.33 -38.39
N GLU A 130 22.83 -5.30 -37.79
CA GLU A 130 23.96 -4.50 -38.28
C GLU A 130 24.38 -4.94 -39.69
N SER A 131 24.69 -3.98 -40.57
CA SER A 131 24.97 -4.23 -42.00
C SER A 131 26.35 -4.87 -42.29
N LEU A 132 26.85 -5.73 -41.39
CA LEU A 132 28.11 -6.49 -41.49
C LEU A 132 27.90 -8.01 -41.44
N ASN A 133 26.80 -8.49 -42.04
CA ASN A 133 26.60 -9.89 -42.47
C ASN A 133 26.57 -10.98 -41.39
N LYS A 134 26.35 -10.64 -40.10
CA LYS A 134 25.87 -11.59 -39.07
C LYS A 134 25.37 -10.88 -37.81
N VAL A 135 24.13 -11.18 -37.44
CA VAL A 135 23.53 -10.81 -36.14
C VAL A 135 24.44 -11.31 -35.00
N VAL A 136 24.94 -10.39 -34.18
CA VAL A 136 25.95 -10.67 -33.14
C VAL A 136 25.32 -11.23 -31.85
N CYS A 137 24.08 -10.86 -31.54
CA CYS A 137 23.32 -11.33 -30.39
C CYS A 137 21.82 -11.31 -30.70
N THR A 138 21.01 -12.13 -30.04
CA THR A 138 19.54 -12.10 -30.15
C THR A 138 18.92 -12.22 -28.76
N LEU A 139 18.07 -11.26 -28.39
CA LEU A 139 17.35 -11.26 -27.11
C LEU A 139 15.92 -11.76 -27.34
N SER A 140 15.48 -12.72 -26.55
CA SER A 140 14.05 -13.06 -26.47
C SER A 140 13.25 -11.95 -25.80
N LYS A 141 11.93 -11.90 -26.00
CA LYS A 141 11.03 -10.93 -25.32
C LYS A 141 11.21 -10.92 -23.80
N PHE A 142 11.49 -12.09 -23.20
CA PHE A 142 11.80 -12.20 -21.77
C PHE A 142 13.17 -11.60 -21.42
N GLN A 143 14.23 -11.93 -22.17
CA GLN A 143 15.56 -11.37 -21.93
C GLN A 143 15.62 -9.87 -22.19
N LEU A 144 14.88 -9.34 -23.17
CA LEU A 144 14.76 -7.91 -23.39
C LEU A 144 14.16 -7.21 -22.17
N ARG A 145 13.11 -7.78 -21.56
CA ARG A 145 12.51 -7.24 -20.32
C ARG A 145 13.51 -7.25 -19.15
N GLU A 146 14.32 -8.30 -18.99
CA GLU A 146 15.36 -8.35 -17.94
C GLU A 146 16.57 -7.44 -18.23
N VAL A 147 16.97 -7.24 -19.49
CA VAL A 147 18.04 -6.31 -19.88
C VAL A 147 17.59 -4.85 -19.71
N LEU A 148 16.32 -4.53 -20.01
CA LEU A 148 15.76 -3.20 -19.80
C LEU A 148 15.56 -2.88 -18.30
N LYS A 149 15.24 -3.86 -17.44
CA LYS A 149 15.32 -3.70 -15.97
C LYS A 149 16.74 -3.33 -15.49
N GLY A 150 17.78 -3.76 -16.21
CA GLY A 150 19.17 -3.37 -15.98
C GLY A 150 19.57 -2.02 -16.59
N GLY A 151 18.67 -1.38 -17.36
CA GLY A 151 18.86 -0.05 -17.91
C GLY A 151 20.03 0.10 -18.88
N ALA A 152 20.45 -0.96 -19.59
CA ALA A 152 21.58 -0.88 -20.54
C ALA A 152 21.52 -1.93 -21.66
N LEU A 153 21.25 -1.50 -22.89
CA LEU A 153 21.53 -2.28 -24.11
C LEU A 153 23.02 -2.19 -24.47
N ARG A 154 23.70 -3.29 -24.77
CA ARG A 154 25.15 -3.33 -25.10
C ARG A 154 25.41 -4.00 -26.46
N SER A 155 25.86 -3.22 -27.44
CA SER A 155 26.56 -3.74 -28.64
C SER A 155 28.06 -3.87 -28.34
N ASN A 156 28.75 -4.80 -29.01
CA ASN A 156 30.19 -5.02 -28.86
C ASN A 156 30.77 -5.72 -30.11
N THR A 157 31.84 -5.14 -30.67
CA THR A 157 32.45 -5.52 -31.96
C THR A 157 33.59 -6.55 -31.88
N PHE A 158 33.89 -7.13 -30.71
CA PHE A 158 35.04 -8.06 -30.53
C PHE A 158 35.04 -9.28 -31.49
N ALA A 159 33.90 -9.64 -32.08
CA ALA A 159 33.78 -10.72 -33.06
C ALA A 159 34.57 -10.48 -34.37
N PHE A 160 34.89 -9.24 -34.72
CA PHE A 160 35.54 -8.88 -35.98
C PHE A 160 37.08 -8.97 -35.96
N GLY A 161 37.67 -9.46 -34.85
CA GLY A 161 39.10 -9.78 -34.74
C GLY A 161 40.02 -8.58 -34.42
N PRO A 162 41.34 -8.79 -34.29
CA PRO A 162 42.30 -7.87 -33.65
C PRO A 162 42.69 -6.65 -34.51
N ARG A 163 41.78 -6.16 -35.36
CA ARG A 163 41.91 -4.95 -36.18
C ARG A 163 40.61 -4.14 -36.29
N ALA A 164 39.45 -4.70 -35.90
CA ALA A 164 38.24 -3.91 -35.75
C ALA A 164 38.29 -3.16 -34.42
N ALA A 165 37.82 -1.91 -34.40
CA ALA A 165 37.80 -1.10 -33.19
C ALA A 165 36.75 -1.64 -32.21
N ALA A 166 37.19 -1.95 -30.98
CA ALA A 166 36.28 -2.29 -29.89
C ALA A 166 35.60 -1.02 -29.37
N TYR A 167 34.31 -0.87 -29.70
CA TYR A 167 33.44 0.11 -29.07
C TYR A 167 32.25 -0.59 -28.42
N GLU A 168 31.72 0.05 -27.37
CA GLU A 168 30.56 -0.42 -26.62
C GLU A 168 29.56 0.72 -26.51
N GLN A 169 28.35 0.49 -26.98
CA GLN A 169 27.24 1.43 -26.84
C GLN A 169 26.42 1.05 -25.62
N PHE A 170 25.96 2.03 -24.87
CA PHE A 170 24.99 1.87 -23.78
C PHE A 170 23.93 2.94 -23.91
N MET A 171 22.68 2.53 -24.09
CA MET A 171 21.52 3.41 -23.90
C MET A 171 20.91 3.11 -22.54
N ARG A 172 20.80 4.13 -21.69
CA ARG A 172 20.07 4.08 -20.42
C ARG A 172 18.91 5.04 -20.43
N LEU A 173 17.73 4.57 -20.04
CA LEU A 173 16.68 5.47 -19.59
C LEU A 173 16.91 5.83 -18.12
N ARG A 174 16.54 7.05 -17.75
CA ARG A 174 16.38 7.45 -16.37
C ARG A 174 14.89 7.40 -16.05
N SER A 175 14.55 6.94 -14.85
CA SER A 175 13.15 6.91 -14.42
C SER A 175 12.70 8.33 -14.08
N GLY A 176 11.88 8.92 -14.95
CA GLY A 176 11.00 10.01 -14.56
C GLY A 176 10.13 9.57 -13.37
N LYS A 177 9.68 10.53 -12.55
CA LYS A 177 8.82 10.25 -11.39
C LYS A 177 7.38 10.14 -11.87
N VAL A 178 6.68 9.04 -11.58
CA VAL A 178 5.22 9.03 -11.75
C VAL A 178 4.59 9.95 -10.70
N ILE A 179 3.77 10.88 -11.18
CA ILE A 179 2.98 11.80 -10.38
C ILE A 179 1.50 11.45 -10.58
N PHE A 180 0.70 11.69 -9.54
CA PHE A 180 -0.75 11.64 -9.58
C PHE A 180 -1.27 13.03 -9.88
N GLY A 181 -2.03 13.18 -10.95
CA GLY A 181 -2.66 14.43 -11.36
C GLY A 181 -4.17 14.33 -11.25
N VAL A 182 -4.82 15.47 -11.45
CA VAL A 182 -6.26 15.56 -11.69
C VAL A 182 -6.44 16.10 -13.09
N ASP A 183 -7.39 15.54 -13.84
CA ASP A 183 -7.94 16.22 -15.02
C ASP A 183 -9.09 17.14 -14.57
N ASP A 184 -8.85 18.45 -14.64
CA ASP A 184 -9.78 19.50 -14.23
C ASP A 184 -11.13 19.48 -14.99
N GLU A 185 -11.20 18.85 -16.17
CA GLU A 185 -12.45 18.74 -16.94
C GLU A 185 -13.21 17.42 -16.69
N THR A 186 -12.56 16.37 -16.17
CA THR A 186 -13.20 15.05 -15.98
C THR A 186 -13.27 14.56 -14.53
N GLU A 187 -12.64 15.27 -13.58
CA GLU A 187 -12.49 14.91 -12.16
C GLU A 187 -11.76 13.58 -11.89
N LEU A 188 -11.23 12.93 -12.94
CA LEU A 188 -10.51 11.66 -12.83
C LEU A 188 -9.09 11.88 -12.29
N VAL A 189 -8.66 10.95 -11.42
CA VAL A 189 -7.24 10.82 -11.06
C VAL A 189 -6.48 10.35 -12.28
N THR A 190 -5.70 11.25 -12.87
CA THR A 190 -4.74 10.90 -13.92
C THR A 190 -3.41 10.49 -13.28
N THR A 191 -2.60 9.76 -14.02
CA THR A 191 -1.19 9.54 -13.66
C THR A 191 -0.35 10.06 -14.79
N TYR A 192 0.81 10.64 -14.53
CA TYR A 192 1.73 11.07 -15.58
C TYR A 192 3.18 10.82 -15.21
N LEU A 193 4.01 10.52 -16.20
CA LEU A 193 5.45 10.42 -16.04
C LEU A 193 6.05 11.83 -16.13
N LEU A 194 6.58 12.34 -15.02
CA LEU A 194 7.24 13.64 -14.92
C LEU A 194 8.76 13.50 -15.11
N PHE A 195 9.32 14.31 -15.99
CA PHE A 195 10.73 14.70 -15.96
C PHE A 195 10.76 16.21 -15.68
N LYS A 196 11.45 16.65 -14.64
CA LYS A 196 11.54 18.09 -14.32
C LYS A 196 12.50 18.80 -15.27
N GLU A 197 12.39 20.12 -15.37
CA GLU A 197 13.43 20.95 -16.00
C GLU A 197 14.85 20.53 -15.53
N GLU A 198 15.78 20.34 -16.47
CA GLU A 198 17.15 19.81 -16.26
C GLU A 198 17.28 18.34 -15.81
N ASP A 199 16.19 17.57 -15.59
CA ASP A 199 16.29 16.12 -15.34
C ASP A 199 16.77 15.38 -16.61
N PRO A 200 17.64 14.36 -16.48
CA PRO A 200 18.01 13.48 -17.58
C PRO A 200 16.84 12.59 -17.98
N VAL A 201 16.47 12.63 -19.26
CA VAL A 201 15.42 11.79 -19.86
C VAL A 201 16.05 10.53 -20.47
N ILE A 202 17.11 10.72 -21.27
CA ILE A 202 17.87 9.63 -21.92
C ILE A 202 19.36 9.88 -21.74
N GLU A 203 20.11 8.82 -21.40
CA GLU A 203 21.57 8.80 -21.46
C GLU A 203 22.06 7.84 -22.54
N TYR A 204 22.97 8.29 -23.39
CA TYR A 204 23.67 7.47 -24.37
C TYR A 204 25.19 7.58 -24.17
N ASP A 205 25.82 6.49 -23.72
CA ASP A 205 27.27 6.35 -23.60
C ASP A 205 27.81 5.54 -24.80
N LEU A 206 28.73 6.12 -25.58
CA LEU A 206 29.58 5.41 -26.54
C LEU A 206 31.00 5.34 -25.98
N VAL A 207 31.41 4.16 -25.53
CA VAL A 207 32.74 3.88 -24.97
C VAL A 207 33.65 3.33 -26.06
N LEU A 208 34.81 3.97 -26.27
CA LEU A 208 35.78 3.64 -27.32
C LEU A 208 37.06 3.07 -26.72
N GLN A 209 37.31 1.76 -26.84
CA GLN A 209 38.40 1.08 -26.11
C GLN A 209 39.79 1.28 -26.74
N GLY A 210 40.31 2.51 -26.64
CA GLY A 210 41.72 2.85 -26.88
C GLY A 210 42.10 3.18 -28.32
N GLY A 211 43.10 4.06 -28.48
CA GLY A 211 43.70 4.40 -29.78
C GLY A 211 43.60 5.87 -30.18
N ILE A 212 44.24 6.22 -31.30
CA ILE A 212 44.20 7.57 -31.88
C ILE A 212 43.01 7.67 -32.83
N PHE A 213 42.14 8.67 -32.64
CA PHE A 213 40.86 8.85 -33.34
C PHE A 213 40.91 8.81 -34.88
N LYS A 214 42.06 9.04 -35.50
CA LYS A 214 42.23 9.02 -36.97
C LYS A 214 41.99 7.66 -37.64
N PHE A 215 41.95 6.56 -36.90
CA PHE A 215 41.60 5.24 -37.47
C PHE A 215 40.10 5.05 -37.70
N PHE A 216 39.26 6.00 -37.27
CA PHE A 216 37.80 5.91 -37.40
C PHE A 216 37.25 6.77 -38.56
N GLU A 217 38.06 7.59 -39.22
CA GLU A 217 37.63 8.43 -40.34
C GLU A 217 37.21 7.55 -41.54
N GLY A 218 35.91 7.57 -41.89
CA GLY A 218 35.28 6.73 -42.90
C GLY A 218 34.60 5.45 -42.37
N GLU A 219 34.68 5.15 -41.07
CA GLU A 219 33.96 4.02 -40.47
C GLU A 219 32.48 4.33 -40.23
N LYS A 220 31.63 3.30 -40.36
CA LYS A 220 30.21 3.38 -39.98
C LYS A 220 30.03 3.18 -38.48
N ILE A 221 29.16 3.99 -37.88
CA ILE A 221 28.55 3.72 -36.57
C ILE A 221 27.03 3.82 -36.66
N ASN A 222 26.32 3.07 -35.82
CA ASN A 222 24.93 3.38 -35.50
C ASN A 222 24.93 4.37 -34.34
N PHE A 223 24.15 5.44 -34.42
CA PHE A 223 23.99 6.45 -33.36
C PHE A 223 22.52 6.88 -33.32
N LEU A 224 21.91 6.82 -32.13
CA LEU A 224 20.47 7.07 -31.90
C LEU A 224 19.49 6.28 -32.81
N GLY A 225 19.93 5.24 -33.52
CA GLY A 225 19.09 4.45 -34.46
C GLY A 225 19.31 4.78 -35.94
N HIS A 226 20.24 5.68 -36.28
CA HIS A 226 20.65 5.98 -37.65
C HIS A 226 22.11 5.55 -37.91
N GLU A 227 22.41 5.11 -39.13
CA GLU A 227 23.79 4.94 -39.58
C GLU A 227 24.42 6.29 -39.92
N TYR A 228 25.65 6.52 -39.44
CA TYR A 228 26.51 7.65 -39.79
C TYR A 228 27.91 7.16 -40.17
N TYR A 229 28.59 7.89 -41.06
CA TYR A 229 30.04 7.84 -41.22
C TYR A 229 30.70 8.83 -40.27
N ILE A 230 31.75 8.43 -39.56
CA ILE A 230 32.65 9.37 -38.88
C ILE A 230 33.46 10.09 -39.96
N GLU A 231 33.19 11.37 -40.22
CA GLU A 231 33.91 12.15 -41.23
C GLU A 231 35.26 12.66 -40.68
N SER A 232 35.27 13.10 -39.42
CA SER A 232 36.47 13.52 -38.71
C SER A 232 36.29 13.36 -37.20
N ALA A 233 37.36 12.98 -36.50
CA ALA A 233 37.34 12.78 -35.06
C ALA A 233 38.63 13.31 -34.40
N SER A 234 38.47 14.07 -33.32
CA SER A 234 39.55 14.71 -32.56
C SER A 234 39.30 14.61 -31.05
N ASN A 235 40.21 15.14 -30.24
CA ASN A 235 40.06 15.15 -28.78
C ASN A 235 38.96 16.11 -28.29
N THR A 236 38.48 17.05 -29.11
CA THR A 236 37.44 18.02 -28.74
C THR A 236 36.25 18.06 -29.70
N SER A 237 36.30 17.34 -30.82
CA SER A 237 35.25 17.35 -31.84
C SER A 237 35.05 16.00 -32.52
N LEU A 238 33.81 15.74 -32.94
CA LEU A 238 33.42 14.56 -33.70
C LEU A 238 32.36 14.98 -34.72
N LYS A 239 32.60 14.70 -36.00
CA LYS A 239 31.63 14.92 -37.08
C LYS A 239 31.14 13.60 -37.64
N LEU A 240 29.82 13.44 -37.67
CA LEU A 240 29.10 12.28 -38.16
C LEU A 240 28.24 12.71 -39.36
N VAL A 241 28.47 12.14 -40.54
CA VAL A 241 27.65 12.41 -41.74
C VAL A 241 26.67 11.25 -41.93
N GLY A 242 25.39 11.56 -42.03
CA GLY A 242 24.31 10.59 -42.12
C GLY A 242 24.39 9.69 -43.34
N VAL A 243 24.02 8.43 -43.14
CA VAL A 243 23.95 7.38 -44.18
C VAL A 243 22.52 6.88 -44.34
N SER A 244 21.82 6.68 -43.22
CA SER A 244 20.38 6.38 -43.20
C SER A 244 19.50 7.61 -42.94
N THR A 245 20.10 8.79 -42.83
CA THR A 245 19.46 10.10 -42.69
C THR A 245 20.28 11.12 -43.50
N PRO A 246 19.71 12.23 -44.03
CA PRO A 246 20.50 13.37 -44.50
C PRO A 246 21.34 14.04 -43.40
N ASP A 247 21.05 13.79 -42.11
CA ASP A 247 21.59 14.60 -41.02
C ASP A 247 23.11 14.51 -40.84
N THR A 248 23.75 15.65 -40.68
CA THR A 248 25.15 15.74 -40.25
C THR A 248 25.22 16.23 -38.80
N LEU A 249 25.62 15.36 -37.88
CA LEU A 249 25.85 15.70 -36.48
C LEU A 249 27.30 16.19 -36.29
N LEU A 250 27.51 17.28 -35.56
CA LEU A 250 28.83 17.83 -35.29
C LEU A 250 28.93 18.29 -33.83
N PHE A 251 29.72 17.56 -33.05
CA PHE A 251 30.02 17.88 -31.66
C PHE A 251 31.30 18.73 -31.60
N ARG A 252 31.29 19.81 -30.80
CA ARG A 252 32.45 20.73 -30.65
C ARG A 252 32.74 21.08 -29.19
N ASP A 253 34.03 21.23 -28.91
CA ASP A 253 34.65 21.73 -27.68
C ASP A 253 34.02 21.24 -26.36
N GLN A 254 33.62 19.96 -26.36
CA GLN A 254 33.00 19.23 -25.25
C GLN A 254 31.70 19.86 -24.71
N ARG A 255 30.97 20.63 -25.54
CA ARG A 255 29.75 21.35 -25.11
C ARG A 255 28.68 21.40 -26.20
N GLU A 256 29.02 21.95 -27.36
CA GLU A 256 28.06 22.25 -28.42
C GLU A 256 27.71 20.99 -29.24
N ALA A 257 26.42 20.82 -29.56
CA ALA A 257 25.92 19.85 -30.53
C ALA A 257 25.27 20.60 -31.71
N TRP A 258 25.70 20.28 -32.93
CA TRP A 258 25.18 20.86 -34.16
C TRP A 258 24.53 19.77 -35.02
N ILE A 259 23.42 20.08 -35.70
CA ILE A 259 22.76 19.20 -36.68
C ILE A 259 22.55 20.00 -37.96
N ASN A 260 23.06 19.52 -39.09
CA ASN A 260 22.95 20.19 -40.40
C ASN A 260 23.48 21.64 -40.40
N ASP A 261 24.54 21.89 -39.62
CA ASP A 261 25.13 23.21 -39.33
C ASP A 261 24.22 24.21 -38.59
N ASP A 262 23.04 23.78 -38.09
CA ASP A 262 22.28 24.48 -37.05
C ASP A 262 22.72 24.03 -35.64
N THR A 263 22.81 24.95 -34.68
CA THR A 263 23.05 24.64 -33.27
C THR A 263 21.81 24.04 -32.61
N VAL A 264 21.92 22.87 -31.97
CA VAL A 264 20.99 22.48 -30.89
C VAL A 264 21.33 23.32 -29.66
N SER A 265 20.35 23.67 -28.82
CA SER A 265 20.67 24.43 -27.61
C SER A 265 21.24 23.51 -26.52
N ASP A 266 22.31 24.00 -25.87
CA ASP A 266 23.04 23.34 -24.78
C ASP A 266 22.13 22.95 -23.59
N ASP A 267 20.96 23.58 -23.49
CA ASP A 267 19.94 23.33 -22.46
C ASP A 267 19.32 21.93 -22.62
N ILE A 268 19.11 21.46 -23.86
CA ILE A 268 18.42 20.20 -24.16
C ILE A 268 19.38 19.01 -24.30
N LEU A 269 20.61 19.24 -24.82
CA LEU A 269 21.60 18.18 -25.07
C LEU A 269 22.93 18.50 -24.39
N LYS A 270 23.21 17.87 -23.24
CA LYS A 270 24.52 17.98 -22.58
C LYS A 270 25.46 16.86 -23.07
N VAL A 271 26.38 17.24 -23.96
CA VAL A 271 27.38 16.34 -24.56
C VAL A 271 28.72 16.48 -23.83
N ASN A 272 29.26 15.36 -23.35
CA ASN A 272 30.60 15.30 -22.75
C ASN A 272 31.51 14.36 -23.55
N VAL A 273 32.57 14.92 -24.14
CA VAL A 273 33.60 14.20 -24.90
C VAL A 273 34.89 14.16 -24.08
N SER A 274 34.93 13.33 -23.04
CA SER A 274 36.16 13.05 -22.28
C SER A 274 36.84 11.77 -22.78
N SER A 275 38.09 11.54 -22.38
CA SER A 275 38.93 10.52 -22.99
C SER A 275 38.30 9.12 -22.99
N TYR A 276 38.12 8.56 -24.19
CA TYR A 276 37.56 7.21 -24.45
C TYR A 276 36.05 7.03 -24.20
N PHE A 277 35.27 8.10 -23.97
CA PHE A 277 33.81 8.02 -23.99
C PHE A 277 33.14 9.31 -24.48
N LEU A 278 32.16 9.14 -25.37
CA LEU A 278 31.17 10.16 -25.70
C LEU A 278 29.92 9.86 -24.86
N ARG A 279 29.55 10.77 -23.96
CA ARG A 279 28.29 10.69 -23.21
C ARG A 279 27.38 11.82 -23.66
N VAL A 280 26.22 11.46 -24.21
CA VAL A 280 25.15 12.40 -24.55
C VAL A 280 24.02 12.20 -23.54
N VAL A 281 23.61 13.28 -22.89
CA VAL A 281 22.46 13.30 -21.99
C VAL A 281 21.41 14.22 -22.59
N VAL A 282 20.24 13.66 -22.90
CA VAL A 282 19.04 14.42 -23.24
C VAL A 282 18.42 14.87 -21.93
N LEU A 283 18.21 16.17 -21.77
CA LEU A 283 17.52 16.76 -20.63
C LEU A 283 16.12 17.22 -21.02
N ALA A 284 15.23 17.26 -20.03
CA ALA A 284 13.96 17.93 -20.17
C ALA A 284 14.19 19.46 -20.17
N PRO A 285 13.80 20.19 -21.23
CA PRO A 285 14.04 21.65 -21.35
C PRO A 285 13.04 22.49 -20.55
N GLU A 286 12.01 21.84 -20.01
CA GLU A 286 10.96 22.33 -19.11
C GLU A 286 10.32 21.08 -18.46
N ASP A 287 9.37 21.22 -17.53
CA ASP A 287 8.67 20.09 -16.90
C ASP A 287 7.84 19.28 -17.93
N ILE A 288 8.33 18.12 -18.38
CA ILE A 288 7.64 17.22 -19.31
C ILE A 288 6.68 16.30 -18.54
N ARG A 289 5.40 16.25 -18.95
CA ARG A 289 4.34 15.43 -18.32
C ARG A 289 3.69 14.48 -19.33
N ILE A 290 4.15 13.23 -19.40
CA ILE A 290 3.59 12.22 -20.33
C ILE A 290 2.34 11.60 -19.70
N LEU A 291 1.18 11.73 -20.34
CA LEU A 291 -0.10 11.15 -19.90
C LEU A 291 -0.22 9.64 -20.26
N PRO A 292 -1.23 8.92 -19.72
CA PRO A 292 -1.43 7.51 -20.07
C PRO A 292 -1.92 7.37 -21.52
N GLY A 293 -1.28 6.48 -22.28
CA GLY A 293 -1.56 6.23 -23.69
C GLY A 293 -0.93 7.25 -24.65
N THR A 294 0.01 8.10 -24.19
CA THR A 294 0.77 9.04 -25.02
C THR A 294 2.27 8.80 -24.93
N SER A 295 3.03 9.41 -25.84
CA SER A 295 4.48 9.23 -25.99
C SER A 295 5.27 10.49 -25.66
N LEU A 296 6.55 10.34 -25.33
CA LEU A 296 7.47 11.45 -25.11
C LEU A 296 7.58 12.35 -26.36
N THR A 297 7.53 11.76 -27.56
CA THR A 297 7.48 12.50 -28.83
C THR A 297 6.37 13.56 -28.87
N ASP A 298 5.18 13.26 -28.32
CA ASP A 298 4.01 14.16 -28.36
C ASP A 298 4.22 15.47 -27.57
N TYR A 299 5.13 15.48 -26.59
CA TYR A 299 5.40 16.64 -25.72
C TYR A 299 6.67 17.40 -26.11
N LEU A 300 7.53 16.83 -26.96
CA LEU A 300 8.77 17.46 -27.37
C LEU A 300 8.54 18.42 -28.55
N ARG A 301 9.12 19.63 -28.46
CA ARG A 301 8.99 20.67 -29.50
C ARG A 301 9.78 20.40 -30.79
N LYS A 302 10.80 19.55 -30.70
CA LYS A 302 11.67 19.10 -31.80
C LYS A 302 12.04 17.63 -31.57
N PRO A 303 11.07 16.70 -31.63
CA PRO A 303 11.32 15.31 -31.27
C PRO A 303 12.46 14.73 -32.11
N GLU A 304 12.54 15.04 -33.40
CA GLU A 304 13.55 14.54 -34.34
C GLU A 304 15.02 14.81 -33.97
N ILE A 305 15.29 15.74 -33.05
CA ILE A 305 16.64 16.06 -32.53
C ILE A 305 17.00 15.23 -31.28
N LEU A 306 16.00 14.67 -30.61
CA LEU A 306 16.08 14.12 -29.24
C LEU A 306 15.68 12.63 -29.20
N LEU A 307 14.75 12.26 -30.07
CA LEU A 307 14.20 10.94 -30.36
C LEU A 307 14.21 10.77 -31.88
N THR A 308 14.81 9.69 -32.38
CA THR A 308 14.67 9.37 -33.80
C THR A 308 13.30 8.75 -34.05
N ASN A 309 12.83 8.73 -35.30
CA ASN A 309 11.59 8.05 -35.69
C ASN A 309 11.60 6.51 -35.52
N ARG A 310 12.57 5.98 -34.77
CA ARG A 310 12.82 4.57 -34.45
C ARG A 310 12.90 4.30 -32.94
N LEU A 311 12.76 5.32 -32.10
CA LEU A 311 12.85 5.20 -30.64
C LEU A 311 11.88 6.18 -29.98
N ASP A 312 10.98 5.68 -29.14
CA ASP A 312 10.08 6.49 -28.32
C ASP A 312 9.91 5.91 -26.91
N ILE A 313 9.41 6.73 -25.99
CA ILE A 313 9.07 6.37 -24.62
C ILE A 313 7.58 6.65 -24.41
N ASP A 314 6.79 5.59 -24.41
CA ASP A 314 5.34 5.65 -24.22
C ASP A 314 5.01 5.30 -22.77
N TYR A 315 4.08 6.04 -22.17
CA TYR A 315 3.58 5.76 -20.84
C TYR A 315 2.15 5.23 -20.94
N GLU A 316 1.93 3.95 -20.66
CA GLU A 316 0.60 3.32 -20.74
C GLU A 316 -0.16 3.39 -19.39
N GLY A 317 0.34 4.19 -18.42
CA GLY A 317 -0.26 4.39 -17.10
C GLY A 317 0.33 3.51 -15.99
N LEU A 318 -0.31 3.55 -14.81
CA LEU A 318 -0.12 2.54 -13.77
C LEU A 318 -1.04 1.35 -14.05
N THR A 319 -0.50 0.13 -14.00
CA THR A 319 -1.37 -1.06 -14.01
C THR A 319 -2.11 -1.18 -12.69
N GLU A 320 -3.45 -1.28 -12.71
CA GLU A 320 -4.22 -1.63 -11.52
C GLU A 320 -3.82 -3.03 -11.02
N ALA A 321 -3.20 -3.06 -9.84
CA ALA A 321 -2.97 -4.28 -9.08
C ALA A 321 -4.04 -4.39 -7.99
N PRO A 322 -4.65 -5.58 -7.76
CA PRO A 322 -5.53 -5.78 -6.62
C PRO A 322 -4.78 -5.46 -5.32
N SER A 323 -5.46 -4.82 -4.38
CA SER A 323 -4.86 -4.30 -3.14
C SER A 323 -5.73 -4.58 -1.93
N TYR A 324 -5.07 -4.80 -0.80
CA TYR A 324 -5.70 -4.84 0.51
C TYR A 324 -5.68 -3.44 1.12
N GLU A 325 -6.74 -3.10 1.83
CA GLU A 325 -6.91 -1.76 2.42
C GLU A 325 -6.66 -1.79 3.93
N ILE A 326 -5.93 -0.79 4.41
CA ILE A 326 -5.84 -0.40 5.81
C ILE A 326 -6.56 0.96 5.91
N LYS A 327 -7.55 1.10 6.79
CA LYS A 327 -8.31 2.35 6.94
C LYS A 327 -8.33 2.82 8.38
N PHE A 328 -8.11 4.10 8.55
CA PHE A 328 -8.33 4.86 9.77
C PHE A 328 -9.54 5.75 9.50
N ASP A 329 -10.66 5.45 10.15
CA ASP A 329 -12.00 6.01 9.92
C ASP A 329 -12.37 6.87 11.14
N LYS A 330 -12.50 8.19 10.97
CA LYS A 330 -12.73 9.16 12.05
C LYS A 330 -14.22 9.34 12.30
N GLY A 331 -14.73 8.68 13.34
CA GLY A 331 -16.04 8.97 13.90
C GLY A 331 -16.02 10.21 14.79
N ASN A 332 -17.20 10.73 15.12
CA ASN A 332 -17.40 11.90 15.99
C ASN A 332 -16.69 11.81 17.37
N ASP A 333 -16.46 10.58 17.85
CA ASP A 333 -15.99 10.28 19.19
C ASP A 333 -14.79 9.31 19.23
N LYS A 334 -14.40 8.70 18.10
CA LYS A 334 -13.33 7.68 18.02
C LYS A 334 -12.81 7.45 16.61
N TYR A 335 -11.54 7.05 16.50
CA TYR A 335 -11.00 6.40 15.31
C TYR A 335 -11.30 4.90 15.31
N ARG A 336 -11.58 4.36 14.12
CA ARG A 336 -11.68 2.93 13.87
C ARG A 336 -10.57 2.48 12.92
N LEU A 337 -9.91 1.37 13.23
CA LEU A 337 -8.97 0.71 12.33
C LEU A 337 -9.68 -0.44 11.60
N ILE A 338 -9.75 -0.37 10.28
CA ILE A 338 -10.23 -1.45 9.42
C ILE A 338 -9.05 -2.04 8.67
N VAL A 339 -8.84 -3.35 8.75
CA VAL A 339 -7.62 -4.01 8.25
C VAL A 339 -7.90 -5.45 7.83
N VAL A 340 -7.28 -5.87 6.72
CA VAL A 340 -7.29 -7.28 6.27
C VAL A 340 -5.98 -7.95 6.67
N THR A 341 -6.02 -8.98 7.51
CA THR A 341 -4.81 -9.71 7.99
C THR A 341 -4.35 -10.77 6.99
N ASN A 342 -3.14 -11.30 7.17
CA ASN A 342 -2.51 -12.32 6.31
C ASN A 342 -3.39 -13.56 6.00
N GLN A 343 -4.43 -13.80 6.79
CA GLN A 343 -5.38 -14.91 6.63
C GLN A 343 -6.64 -14.52 5.84
N ASN A 344 -6.64 -13.33 5.22
CA ASN A 344 -7.78 -12.70 4.56
C ASN A 344 -8.99 -12.46 5.50
N ILE A 345 -8.73 -12.26 6.79
CA ILE A 345 -9.72 -11.89 7.81
C ILE A 345 -9.81 -10.36 7.84
N THR A 346 -11.01 -9.80 7.74
CA THR A 346 -11.23 -8.35 7.88
C THR A 346 -11.64 -8.02 9.32
N TYR A 347 -10.82 -7.26 10.03
CA TYR A 347 -11.18 -6.68 11.32
C TYR A 347 -11.61 -5.22 11.15
N SER A 348 -12.53 -4.78 12.02
CA SER A 348 -13.06 -3.42 12.07
C SER A 348 -13.13 -3.01 13.55
N ILE A 349 -12.01 -2.49 14.07
CA ILE A 349 -11.77 -2.40 15.51
C ILE A 349 -11.71 -0.95 16.01
N PRO A 350 -12.12 -0.69 17.27
CA PRO A 350 -11.89 0.59 17.92
C PRO A 350 -10.39 0.83 18.06
N LEU A 351 -9.87 1.91 17.48
CA LEU A 351 -8.44 2.24 17.57
C LEU A 351 -8.18 3.20 18.73
N ALA A 352 -8.92 4.30 18.81
CA ALA A 352 -8.75 5.32 19.84
C ALA A 352 -10.04 6.11 20.08
N TYR A 353 -10.35 6.42 21.33
CA TYR A 353 -11.34 7.42 21.75
C TYR A 353 -10.77 8.84 21.64
N LEU A 354 -11.59 9.89 21.60
CA LEU A 354 -11.12 11.28 21.39
C LEU A 354 -11.20 12.23 22.59
N ASP A 355 -12.00 11.95 23.63
CA ASP A 355 -12.05 12.82 24.83
C ASP A 355 -12.18 12.06 26.18
N PRO A 356 -11.07 11.65 26.81
CA PRO A 356 -9.68 11.91 26.41
C PRO A 356 -9.23 11.11 25.18
N LEU A 357 -8.06 11.45 24.62
CA LEU A 357 -7.42 10.57 23.64
C LEU A 357 -6.85 9.35 24.40
N ASN A 358 -7.41 8.17 24.16
CA ASN A 358 -6.91 6.89 24.69
C ASN A 358 -7.13 5.77 23.66
N MET A 359 -6.30 4.73 23.71
CA MET A 359 -6.44 3.54 22.85
C MET A 359 -7.77 2.82 23.13
N GLY A 360 -8.49 2.40 22.08
CA GLY A 360 -9.79 1.76 22.18
C GLY A 360 -10.98 2.73 22.14
N SER A 361 -11.70 2.89 23.26
CA SER A 361 -12.99 3.61 23.37
C SER A 361 -13.22 4.19 24.78
N ASP A 362 -14.45 4.59 25.07
CA ASP A 362 -14.96 4.95 26.40
C ASP A 362 -15.26 3.74 27.31
N ASP A 363 -15.49 2.56 26.73
CA ASP A 363 -16.09 1.39 27.40
C ASP A 363 -15.25 0.10 27.30
N TYR A 364 -14.09 0.17 26.62
CA TYR A 364 -13.08 -0.90 26.42
C TYR A 364 -11.81 -0.33 25.75
N ASP A 365 -10.64 -0.84 26.13
CA ASP A 365 -9.33 -0.47 25.57
C ASP A 365 -8.92 -1.36 24.37
N LEU A 366 -7.84 -0.97 23.66
CA LEU A 366 -7.14 -1.79 22.66
C LEU A 366 -5.70 -2.07 23.10
N VAL A 367 -5.45 -3.27 23.62
CA VAL A 367 -4.16 -3.69 24.15
C VAL A 367 -3.27 -4.29 23.06
N TYR A 368 -2.22 -3.56 22.70
CA TYR A 368 -1.22 -3.92 21.68
C TYR A 368 0.19 -4.20 22.24
N LYS A 369 0.38 -3.94 23.54
CA LYS A 369 1.62 -4.12 24.28
C LYS A 369 1.36 -5.07 25.46
N GLU A 370 2.30 -5.98 25.72
CA GLU A 370 2.28 -6.82 26.92
C GLU A 370 2.50 -5.98 28.19
N GLY A 371 2.07 -6.52 29.34
CA GLY A 371 2.44 -5.99 30.66
C GLY A 371 3.94 -6.15 30.92
N ASP A 372 4.52 -5.27 31.75
CA ASP A 372 5.98 -5.23 31.98
C ASP A 372 6.52 -6.51 32.63
N ASP A 373 5.69 -7.23 33.40
CA ASP A 373 5.88 -8.65 33.70
C ASP A 373 4.52 -9.37 33.85
N GLY A 374 4.54 -10.70 33.99
CA GLY A 374 3.31 -11.50 34.18
C GLY A 374 2.55 -11.29 35.51
N SER A 375 2.73 -10.19 36.22
CA SER A 375 1.87 -9.71 37.31
C SER A 375 1.26 -8.34 37.01
N ASP A 376 1.53 -7.80 35.83
CA ASP A 376 0.90 -6.62 35.23
C ASP A 376 -0.25 -7.08 34.32
N TYR A 377 -1.49 -6.93 34.80
CA TYR A 377 -2.71 -7.50 34.20
C TYR A 377 -3.42 -6.48 33.32
N VAL A 378 -2.82 -6.21 32.15
CA VAL A 378 -3.18 -5.11 31.24
C VAL A 378 -4.47 -5.28 30.41
N VAL A 379 -5.06 -6.48 30.32
CA VAL A 379 -6.31 -6.72 29.57
C VAL A 379 -7.47 -6.95 30.55
N ASN A 380 -8.51 -6.12 30.52
CA ASN A 380 -9.69 -6.21 31.39
C ASN A 380 -10.89 -6.87 30.66
N GLU A 381 -12.01 -7.07 31.36
CA GLU A 381 -13.26 -7.45 30.68
C GLU A 381 -13.73 -6.35 29.71
N LYS A 382 -14.24 -6.77 28.56
CA LYS A 382 -14.58 -6.02 27.33
C LYS A 382 -13.40 -5.61 26.44
N ASP A 383 -12.15 -5.60 26.93
CA ASP A 383 -11.01 -5.07 26.16
C ASP A 383 -10.68 -5.94 24.94
N TYR A 384 -10.26 -5.27 23.87
CA TYR A 384 -9.68 -5.90 22.68
C TYR A 384 -8.17 -6.03 22.87
N PHE A 385 -7.58 -7.10 22.33
CA PHE A 385 -6.13 -7.28 22.33
C PHE A 385 -5.63 -7.90 21.03
N LEU A 386 -4.43 -7.48 20.61
CA LEU A 386 -3.76 -8.01 19.42
C LEU A 386 -2.93 -9.24 19.78
N ILE A 387 -3.14 -10.36 19.09
CA ILE A 387 -2.37 -11.58 19.29
C ILE A 387 -1.72 -12.01 17.97
N THR A 388 -0.43 -12.33 17.99
CA THR A 388 0.31 -12.73 16.79
C THR A 388 1.22 -13.93 17.07
N ASN A 389 1.41 -14.80 16.07
CA ASN A 389 2.30 -15.96 16.22
C ASN A 389 3.79 -15.66 15.96
N ASN A 390 4.11 -14.46 15.46
CA ASN A 390 5.44 -13.84 15.43
C ASN A 390 5.33 -12.36 14.97
N LYS A 391 6.44 -11.61 14.96
CA LYS A 391 6.51 -10.17 14.62
C LYS A 391 7.01 -9.89 13.19
N GLU A 392 7.23 -10.93 12.37
CA GLU A 392 7.76 -10.85 10.99
C GLU A 392 6.63 -10.78 9.95
N TYR A 393 6.96 -10.51 8.68
CA TYR A 393 5.98 -10.31 7.61
C TYR A 393 5.09 -11.51 7.28
N ASN A 394 5.52 -12.72 7.65
CA ASN A 394 4.76 -13.96 7.49
C ASN A 394 3.99 -14.39 8.75
N GLY A 395 3.99 -13.58 9.80
CA GLY A 395 3.18 -13.82 10.99
C GLY A 395 1.69 -13.64 10.74
N LEU A 396 0.88 -14.19 11.64
CA LEU A 396 -0.56 -14.26 11.55
C LEU A 396 -1.16 -13.57 12.78
N THR A 397 -1.83 -12.43 12.57
CA THR A 397 -2.47 -11.64 13.64
C THR A 397 -3.98 -11.91 13.71
N ASN A 398 -4.49 -12.11 14.92
CA ASN A 398 -5.92 -11.98 15.23
C ASN A 398 -6.13 -10.80 16.18
N VAL A 399 -7.36 -10.30 16.22
CA VAL A 399 -7.84 -9.45 17.30
C VAL A 399 -8.81 -10.28 18.12
N LEU A 400 -8.53 -10.42 19.41
CA LEU A 400 -9.40 -11.10 20.35
C LEU A 400 -9.97 -10.10 21.35
N ARG A 401 -11.03 -10.50 22.04
CA ARG A 401 -11.68 -9.70 23.06
C ARG A 401 -12.00 -10.54 24.30
N LEU A 402 -11.63 -10.06 25.47
CA LEU A 402 -11.98 -10.73 26.74
C LEU A 402 -13.42 -10.35 27.12
N ILE A 403 -14.34 -11.32 27.11
CA ILE A 403 -15.76 -11.08 27.41
C ILE A 403 -16.09 -11.29 28.89
N LYS A 404 -15.48 -12.31 29.50
CA LYS A 404 -15.68 -12.60 30.93
C LYS A 404 -14.51 -13.40 31.51
N VAL A 405 -14.13 -13.09 32.74
CA VAL A 405 -13.41 -13.99 33.66
C VAL A 405 -14.43 -14.55 34.67
N ASP A 406 -14.57 -15.86 34.70
CA ASP A 406 -15.41 -16.57 35.68
C ASP A 406 -14.52 -17.23 36.73
N GLU A 407 -14.48 -16.64 37.93
CA GLU A 407 -13.69 -17.16 39.05
C GLU A 407 -14.31 -18.38 39.75
N GLU A 408 -15.59 -18.70 39.49
CA GLU A 408 -16.27 -19.86 40.09
C GLU A 408 -16.11 -21.11 39.22
N ASP A 409 -16.38 -21.01 37.92
CA ASP A 409 -16.21 -22.11 36.94
C ASP A 409 -14.76 -22.21 36.39
N HIS A 410 -13.84 -21.34 36.82
CA HIS A 410 -12.44 -21.27 36.39
C HIS A 410 -12.26 -21.17 34.86
N LEU A 411 -13.06 -20.32 34.21
CA LEU A 411 -13.03 -20.12 32.76
C LEU A 411 -12.83 -18.65 32.35
N LEU A 412 -12.24 -18.48 31.18
CA LEU A 412 -12.15 -17.22 30.43
C LEU A 412 -13.03 -17.39 29.19
N LEU A 413 -13.91 -16.41 28.92
CA LEU A 413 -14.70 -16.35 27.70
C LEU A 413 -14.10 -15.30 26.78
N PHE A 414 -13.68 -15.71 25.58
CA PHE A 414 -13.18 -14.83 24.53
C PHE A 414 -14.16 -14.73 23.37
N GLU A 415 -14.09 -13.62 22.64
CA GLU A 415 -14.76 -13.37 21.36
C GLU A 415 -13.67 -13.00 20.35
N ASP A 416 -13.61 -13.69 19.21
CA ASP A 416 -12.94 -13.16 18.03
C ASP A 416 -14.00 -12.41 17.21
N PRO A 417 -13.88 -11.09 16.97
CA PRO A 417 -14.90 -10.31 16.28
C PRO A 417 -15.18 -10.75 14.84
N ALA A 418 -14.33 -11.57 14.22
CA ALA A 418 -14.53 -12.14 12.89
C ALA A 418 -15.10 -13.58 12.90
N PHE A 419 -15.15 -14.23 14.07
CA PHE A 419 -15.61 -15.62 14.21
C PHE A 419 -16.63 -15.78 15.36
N GLU A 420 -16.38 -16.70 16.31
CA GLU A 420 -17.30 -17.07 17.39
C GLU A 420 -16.66 -16.94 18.77
N LYS A 421 -17.45 -17.25 19.82
CA LYS A 421 -17.00 -17.18 21.21
C LYS A 421 -16.49 -18.53 21.70
N PHE A 422 -15.37 -18.53 22.39
CA PHE A 422 -14.72 -19.74 22.87
C PHE A 422 -14.25 -19.61 24.33
N TYR A 423 -14.08 -20.76 24.98
CA TYR A 423 -13.75 -20.86 26.39
C TYR A 423 -12.34 -21.40 26.61
N VAL A 424 -11.56 -20.76 27.49
CA VAL A 424 -10.26 -21.24 27.96
C VAL A 424 -10.33 -21.48 29.46
N TYR A 425 -10.00 -22.68 29.92
CA TYR A 425 -9.98 -23.01 31.35
C TYR A 425 -8.64 -22.63 31.99
N PHE A 426 -8.69 -21.99 33.16
CA PHE A 426 -7.50 -21.68 33.95
C PHE A 426 -7.38 -22.56 35.21
N LYS A 427 -6.20 -22.57 35.83
CA LYS A 427 -5.89 -23.34 37.03
C LYS A 427 -5.22 -22.45 38.06
N GLY A 428 -5.60 -22.57 39.34
CA GLY A 428 -5.03 -21.77 40.43
C GLY A 428 -5.93 -20.60 40.83
N LYS A 429 -5.49 -19.77 41.79
CA LYS A 429 -6.29 -18.67 42.33
C LYS A 429 -5.97 -17.32 41.63
N PRO A 430 -7.00 -16.58 41.18
CA PRO A 430 -6.88 -15.24 40.61
C PRO A 430 -6.00 -14.30 41.44
N GLY A 431 -5.04 -13.66 40.75
CA GLY A 431 -3.98 -12.79 41.29
C GLY A 431 -3.09 -13.41 42.36
N LEU A 432 -2.88 -14.73 42.32
CA LEU A 432 -1.85 -15.42 43.12
C LEU A 432 -1.07 -16.41 42.26
N ASN A 433 -1.77 -17.32 41.59
CA ASN A 433 -1.17 -18.36 40.74
C ASN A 433 -2.13 -18.90 39.68
N ALA A 434 -3.15 -18.13 39.28
CA ALA A 434 -4.05 -18.51 38.20
C ALA A 434 -3.35 -18.41 36.85
N THR A 435 -3.29 -19.53 36.11
CA THR A 435 -2.67 -19.64 34.79
C THR A 435 -3.57 -20.37 33.80
N ALA A 436 -3.60 -19.91 32.56
CA ALA A 436 -4.22 -20.57 31.41
C ALA A 436 -3.24 -20.60 30.23
N ASP A 437 -3.48 -21.53 29.29
CA ASP A 437 -2.76 -21.63 28.03
C ASP A 437 -3.78 -21.41 26.89
N LEU A 438 -3.60 -20.35 26.10
CA LEU A 438 -4.39 -20.07 24.90
C LEU A 438 -3.60 -20.54 23.67
N ILE A 439 -4.23 -21.25 22.74
CA ILE A 439 -3.58 -21.73 21.51
C ILE A 439 -4.20 -21.02 20.31
N VAL A 440 -3.38 -20.24 19.59
CA VAL A 440 -3.75 -19.53 18.36
C VAL A 440 -2.67 -19.80 17.32
N HIS A 441 -3.05 -20.15 16.10
CA HIS A 441 -2.14 -20.51 14.98
C HIS A 441 -1.03 -21.51 15.34
N ASN A 442 -1.37 -22.51 16.17
CA ASN A 442 -0.46 -23.53 16.74
C ASN A 442 0.65 -22.99 17.66
N VAL A 443 0.56 -21.74 18.12
CA VAL A 443 1.44 -21.14 19.13
C VAL A 443 0.71 -21.02 20.47
N MET A 444 1.45 -21.19 21.57
CA MET A 444 0.93 -21.23 22.93
C MET A 444 1.19 -19.89 23.63
N HIS A 445 0.12 -19.13 23.81
CA HIS A 445 0.08 -17.85 24.51
C HIS A 445 -0.25 -18.09 25.99
N LYS A 446 0.70 -17.78 26.87
CA LYS A 446 0.55 -17.95 28.32
C LYS A 446 -0.30 -16.82 28.88
N ILE A 447 -1.32 -17.19 29.65
CA ILE A 447 -2.22 -16.27 30.34
C ILE A 447 -2.05 -16.42 31.85
N ARG A 448 -2.07 -15.30 32.57
CA ARG A 448 -2.21 -15.24 34.02
C ARG A 448 -3.39 -14.36 34.40
N VAL A 449 -4.19 -14.78 35.37
CA VAL A 449 -5.45 -14.09 35.75
C VAL A 449 -5.23 -13.26 37.02
N GLY A 450 -5.63 -11.99 36.99
CA GLY A 450 -5.52 -10.99 38.07
C GLY A 450 -6.65 -11.08 39.09
N LYS A 451 -6.81 -10.09 39.99
CA LYS A 451 -7.87 -10.10 41.04
C LYS A 451 -9.15 -9.34 40.70
N ASN A 452 -9.18 -8.70 39.53
CA ASN A 452 -10.22 -7.76 39.13
C ASN A 452 -10.80 -8.17 37.77
N GLN A 453 -10.91 -9.47 37.49
CA GLN A 453 -11.33 -10.02 36.18
C GLN A 453 -10.47 -9.56 34.99
N SER A 454 -9.23 -9.13 35.24
CA SER A 454 -8.22 -8.81 34.22
C SER A 454 -7.20 -9.93 34.04
N ILE A 455 -6.50 -9.95 32.91
CA ILE A 455 -5.46 -10.91 32.57
C ILE A 455 -4.16 -10.23 32.11
N SER A 456 -3.06 -10.95 32.30
CA SER A 456 -1.73 -10.68 31.77
C SER A 456 -1.44 -11.78 30.75
N ILE A 457 -1.02 -11.45 29.54
CA ILE A 457 -0.93 -12.39 28.42
C ILE A 457 0.33 -12.16 27.58
N ASP A 458 0.95 -13.27 27.17
CA ASP A 458 1.98 -13.39 26.15
C ASP A 458 1.34 -13.14 24.77
N LEU A 459 1.43 -11.90 24.26
CA LEU A 459 0.73 -11.50 23.03
C LEU A 459 1.44 -12.01 21.76
N ASN A 460 2.74 -12.29 21.86
CA ASN A 460 3.60 -12.61 20.71
C ASN A 460 3.97 -14.10 20.55
N GLY A 461 3.78 -14.89 21.60
CA GLY A 461 3.95 -16.34 21.60
C GLY A 461 5.36 -16.86 21.87
N ASP A 462 6.32 -16.00 22.26
CA ASP A 462 7.69 -16.43 22.60
C ASP A 462 7.80 -17.17 23.95
N GLY A 463 6.74 -17.15 24.76
CA GLY A 463 6.67 -17.82 26.05
C GLY A 463 6.97 -16.93 27.25
N ASN A 464 7.16 -15.62 27.07
CA ASN A 464 7.35 -14.64 28.14
C ASN A 464 6.18 -13.65 28.19
N ILE A 465 6.19 -12.76 29.18
CA ILE A 465 5.34 -11.56 29.23
C ILE A 465 6.28 -10.47 29.74
N GLY A 466 6.58 -9.47 28.91
CA GLY A 466 7.76 -8.63 29.15
C GLY A 466 7.74 -7.26 28.46
N GLY A 467 6.59 -6.59 28.41
CA GLY A 467 6.47 -5.24 27.87
C GLY A 467 6.57 -5.13 26.34
N ASP A 468 6.44 -6.26 25.63
CA ASP A 468 6.68 -6.37 24.20
C ASP A 468 5.53 -5.83 23.34
N ILE A 469 5.83 -5.26 22.17
CA ILE A 469 4.85 -4.64 21.26
C ILE A 469 4.50 -5.61 20.12
N VAL A 470 3.20 -5.82 19.88
CA VAL A 470 2.68 -6.65 18.78
C VAL A 470 2.16 -5.77 17.63
N PRO A 471 2.71 -5.92 16.40
CA PRO A 471 2.16 -5.28 15.22
C PRO A 471 0.96 -6.06 14.65
N ILE A 472 0.06 -5.36 13.96
CA ILE A 472 -0.91 -6.01 13.07
C ILE A 472 -0.23 -6.26 11.73
N ILE A 473 -0.23 -7.52 11.29
CA ILE A 473 0.34 -7.94 10.01
C ILE A 473 -0.81 -8.07 9.01
N THR A 474 -0.66 -7.45 7.83
CA THR A 474 -1.72 -7.32 6.83
C THR A 474 -1.52 -8.23 5.63
N ALA A 475 -2.59 -8.56 4.91
CA ALA A 475 -2.52 -9.35 3.67
C ALA A 475 -1.69 -8.69 2.55
N GLY A 476 -1.40 -7.39 2.65
CA GLY A 476 -0.43 -6.69 1.81
C GLY A 476 1.04 -6.93 2.21
N ASN A 477 1.28 -7.79 3.20
CA ASN A 477 2.55 -7.97 3.91
C ASN A 477 3.07 -6.66 4.55
N ALA A 478 2.19 -5.76 4.95
CA ALA A 478 2.57 -4.60 5.75
C ALA A 478 2.48 -4.92 7.24
N ARG A 479 3.25 -4.20 8.06
CA ARG A 479 3.10 -4.19 9.53
C ARG A 479 2.60 -2.83 9.97
N VAL A 480 1.45 -2.81 10.66
CA VAL A 480 0.94 -1.64 11.40
C VAL A 480 1.44 -1.79 12.83
N ARG A 481 2.38 -0.95 13.25
CA ARG A 481 2.95 -0.97 14.61
C ARG A 481 2.53 0.32 15.34
N ILE A 482 1.74 0.20 16.40
CA ILE A 482 1.53 1.31 17.33
C ILE A 482 2.81 1.42 18.16
N ASN A 483 3.47 2.58 18.13
CA ASN A 483 4.76 2.80 18.76
C ASN A 483 4.59 3.28 20.20
N HIS A 484 3.80 4.33 20.39
CA HIS A 484 3.53 4.98 21.67
C HIS A 484 2.14 5.63 21.64
N ASP A 485 1.47 5.63 22.77
CA ASP A 485 0.20 6.29 23.05
C ASP A 485 0.39 7.33 24.18
N TYR A 486 0.25 8.61 23.82
CA TYR A 486 0.23 9.72 24.77
C TYR A 486 -1.20 10.30 24.87
N SER A 487 -1.44 11.16 25.86
CA SER A 487 -2.77 11.74 26.19
C SER A 487 -3.39 12.66 25.13
N ASP A 488 -2.64 12.92 24.07
CA ASP A 488 -2.80 13.99 23.10
C ASP A 488 -2.33 13.59 21.68
N GLU A 489 -1.49 12.55 21.55
CA GLU A 489 -1.08 11.96 20.27
C GLU A 489 -0.87 10.44 20.37
N ILE A 490 -1.17 9.70 19.29
CA ILE A 490 -0.86 8.27 19.12
C ILE A 490 0.01 8.10 17.88
N ASN A 491 1.17 7.47 18.03
CA ASN A 491 2.15 7.33 16.94
C ASN A 491 2.11 5.91 16.35
N ILE A 492 1.91 5.78 15.04
CA ILE A 492 1.78 4.48 14.34
C ILE A 492 2.71 4.42 13.13
N SER A 493 3.58 3.41 13.07
CA SER A 493 4.37 3.10 11.88
C SER A 493 3.62 2.16 10.94
N ILE A 494 3.56 2.52 9.66
CA ILE A 494 3.16 1.66 8.53
C ILE A 494 4.43 1.20 7.83
N ILE A 495 4.74 -0.09 7.95
CA ILE A 495 6.03 -0.65 7.55
C ILE A 495 5.81 -1.62 6.39
N THR A 496 6.42 -1.33 5.25
CA THR A 496 6.27 -2.06 3.99
C THR A 496 7.63 -2.65 3.59
N PRO A 497 7.73 -3.98 3.35
CA PRO A 497 9.00 -4.60 2.98
C PRO A 497 9.34 -4.31 1.52
N LYS A 498 10.63 -4.08 1.24
CA LYS A 498 11.13 -3.79 -0.13
C LYS A 498 10.88 -4.91 -1.13
N GLN A 499 10.87 -6.14 -0.65
CA GLN A 499 10.43 -7.31 -1.39
C GLN A 499 9.51 -8.11 -0.46
N LEU A 500 8.40 -8.63 -0.98
CA LEU A 500 7.35 -9.35 -0.24
C LEU A 500 7.81 -10.63 0.51
N ARG A 501 9.11 -10.95 0.51
CA ARG A 501 9.73 -12.16 1.10
C ARG A 501 11.15 -11.97 1.64
N GLU A 502 11.70 -10.74 1.74
CA GLU A 502 13.05 -10.51 2.28
C GLU A 502 13.05 -9.63 3.52
N ASN A 503 13.50 -10.18 4.66
CA ASN A 503 13.68 -9.46 5.93
C ASN A 503 14.98 -8.63 5.93
N ASN A 504 15.29 -7.95 4.82
CA ASN A 504 16.48 -7.13 4.66
C ASN A 504 16.24 -5.70 5.17
N ASN A 505 17.27 -5.07 5.76
CA ASN A 505 17.21 -3.81 6.55
C ASN A 505 16.70 -2.54 5.82
N THR A 506 16.20 -2.65 4.59
CA THR A 506 15.62 -1.58 3.78
C THR A 506 14.09 -1.60 3.81
N ASP A 507 13.49 -1.84 4.96
CA ASP A 507 12.05 -1.64 5.19
C ASP A 507 11.70 -0.15 5.01
N LEU A 508 10.60 0.13 4.32
CA LEU A 508 10.04 1.48 4.19
C LEU A 508 9.03 1.70 5.33
N GLU A 509 9.36 2.65 6.20
CA GLU A 509 8.59 3.00 7.38
C GLU A 509 8.04 4.43 7.21
N VAL A 510 6.70 4.52 7.10
CA VAL A 510 5.94 5.78 7.07
C VAL A 510 5.29 5.93 8.44
N ASN A 511 5.51 7.06 9.12
CA ASN A 511 4.98 7.30 10.45
C ASN A 511 3.72 8.17 10.38
N LEU A 512 2.71 7.79 11.16
CA LEU A 512 1.44 8.48 11.31
C LEU A 512 1.36 9.04 12.73
N LEU A 513 0.81 10.24 12.87
CA LEU A 513 0.46 10.83 14.15
C LEU A 513 -1.05 11.05 14.19
N ILE A 514 -1.74 10.36 15.10
CA ILE A 514 -3.18 10.48 15.27
C ILE A 514 -3.44 11.37 16.48
N THR A 515 -4.17 12.46 16.28
CA THR A 515 -4.60 13.40 17.31
C THR A 515 -6.12 13.51 17.32
N ARG A 516 -6.68 14.29 18.25
CA ARG A 516 -8.12 14.57 18.30
C ARG A 516 -8.63 15.29 17.06
N ASP A 517 -7.79 16.13 16.48
CA ASP A 517 -8.13 16.99 15.35
C ASP A 517 -8.00 16.24 14.01
N GLY A 518 -7.04 15.32 13.88
CA GLY A 518 -6.87 14.54 12.65
C GLY A 518 -5.73 13.52 12.68
N ILE A 519 -5.42 12.98 11.50
CA ILE A 519 -4.29 12.10 11.20
C ILE A 519 -3.27 12.92 10.40
N GLN A 520 -2.04 13.00 10.89
CA GLN A 520 -0.90 13.60 10.19
C GLN A 520 0.04 12.52 9.65
N ILE A 521 0.50 12.67 8.40
CA ILE A 521 1.57 11.85 7.83
C ILE A 521 2.92 12.53 8.10
N GLN A 522 3.76 11.91 8.92
CA GLN A 522 5.05 12.49 9.31
C GLN A 522 6.08 12.35 8.19
N LYS A 523 6.53 13.50 7.66
CA LYS A 523 7.60 13.63 6.64
C LYS A 523 8.97 13.09 7.10
N SER A 524 9.11 12.67 8.37
CA SER A 524 10.30 12.05 8.96
C SER A 524 10.18 10.53 9.08
N GLY A 525 10.80 9.82 8.14
CA GLY A 525 10.89 8.35 8.12
C GLY A 525 12.06 7.86 7.28
N LYS A 526 12.21 6.53 7.15
CA LYS A 526 13.16 5.94 6.17
C LYS A 526 12.64 6.01 4.73
N GLY A 527 11.33 6.15 4.55
CA GLY A 527 10.72 6.53 3.29
C GLY A 527 10.24 7.98 3.34
N SER A 528 10.52 8.75 2.30
CA SER A 528 9.86 10.04 2.05
C SER A 528 8.55 9.79 1.32
N LEU A 529 7.42 9.95 2.00
CA LEU A 529 6.10 9.99 1.36
C LEU A 529 5.75 11.45 1.06
N GLU A 530 5.79 11.81 -0.22
CA GLU A 530 5.25 13.08 -0.70
C GLU A 530 3.78 12.87 -1.05
N MET A 531 2.89 13.44 -0.24
CA MET A 531 1.48 13.62 -0.55
C MET A 531 1.29 14.96 -1.25
N SER A 532 0.37 15.02 -2.21
CA SER A 532 -0.07 16.24 -2.91
C SER A 532 -1.59 16.38 -2.86
N GLN A 533 -2.12 17.60 -2.76
CA GLN A 533 -3.56 17.85 -2.71
C GLN A 533 -4.24 17.59 -4.06
N GLU A 534 -5.41 16.95 -4.01
CA GLU A 534 -6.28 16.76 -5.16
C GLU A 534 -7.02 18.09 -5.46
N GLN A 535 -6.76 18.71 -6.62
CA GLN A 535 -7.22 20.08 -6.91
C GLN A 535 -8.76 20.21 -6.78
N GLY A 536 -9.19 21.21 -5.99
CA GLY A 536 -10.61 21.47 -5.73
C GLY A 536 -11.31 20.47 -4.80
N LYS A 537 -10.57 19.51 -4.21
CA LYS A 537 -11.08 18.47 -3.31
C LYS A 537 -10.31 18.47 -1.99
N GLU A 538 -10.97 17.94 -0.97
CA GLU A 538 -10.46 17.86 0.40
C GLU A 538 -9.81 16.48 0.62
N VAL A 539 -8.79 16.21 -0.20
CA VAL A 539 -8.07 14.93 -0.31
C VAL A 539 -6.59 15.18 -0.59
N LEU A 540 -5.69 14.46 0.08
CA LEU A 540 -4.28 14.34 -0.32
C LEU A 540 -3.99 12.92 -0.85
N LEU A 541 -3.20 12.82 -1.90
CA LEU A 541 -2.78 11.57 -2.53
C LEU A 541 -1.25 11.45 -2.53
N GLY A 542 -0.71 10.28 -2.19
CA GLY A 542 0.73 10.01 -2.29
C GLY A 542 1.03 8.52 -2.37
N MET A 543 2.08 8.12 -3.08
CA MET A 543 2.47 6.70 -3.23
C MET A 543 3.92 6.48 -2.82
N THR A 544 4.17 5.38 -2.11
CA THR A 544 5.52 4.98 -1.68
C THR A 544 6.33 4.37 -2.82
N GLU A 545 7.67 4.29 -2.66
CA GLU A 545 8.54 3.60 -3.64
C GLU A 545 8.23 2.09 -3.81
N TYR A 546 7.41 1.48 -2.93
CA TYR A 546 6.93 0.10 -3.06
C TYR A 546 5.47 0.00 -3.54
N GLY A 547 4.91 1.10 -4.04
CA GLY A 547 3.60 1.13 -4.70
C GLY A 547 2.38 1.10 -3.79
N ALA A 548 2.55 1.33 -2.48
CA ALA A 548 1.43 1.51 -1.56
C ALA A 548 0.87 2.94 -1.70
N LEU A 549 -0.41 3.07 -2.07
CA LEU A 549 -1.08 4.36 -2.24
C LEU A 549 -1.74 4.79 -0.93
N PHE A 550 -1.45 6.00 -0.47
CA PHE A 550 -2.05 6.66 0.68
C PHE A 550 -3.05 7.71 0.16
N ILE A 551 -4.24 7.73 0.77
CA ILE A 551 -5.36 8.60 0.43
C ILE A 551 -5.87 9.19 1.76
N LEU A 552 -5.53 10.45 2.03
CA LEU A 552 -5.94 11.19 3.23
C LEU A 552 -7.12 12.10 2.85
N LYS A 553 -8.16 12.22 3.68
CA LYS A 553 -9.42 12.94 3.35
C LYS A 553 -10.00 13.70 4.54
N GLY A 554 -10.92 14.62 4.29
CA GLY A 554 -11.54 15.50 5.30
C GLY A 554 -10.89 16.88 5.25
N GLU A 555 -10.96 17.68 6.32
CA GLU A 555 -10.24 18.98 6.35
C GLU A 555 -8.71 18.75 6.26
N VAL A 556 -8.16 18.81 5.04
CA VAL A 556 -6.74 18.53 4.75
C VAL A 556 -5.87 19.78 4.63
N ASP A 557 -4.62 19.67 5.06
CA ASP A 557 -3.56 20.67 4.85
C ASP A 557 -2.34 20.01 4.17
N GLU A 558 -1.88 20.56 3.04
CA GLU A 558 -0.74 20.04 2.28
C GLU A 558 0.63 20.39 2.91
N ASP A 559 0.75 21.53 3.60
CA ASP A 559 1.97 21.99 4.24
C ASP A 559 2.32 21.07 5.43
N ASP A 560 1.33 20.66 6.21
CA ASP A 560 1.52 19.73 7.35
C ASP A 560 1.11 18.27 7.07
N GLN A 561 0.48 17.97 5.94
CA GLN A 561 -0.05 16.63 5.58
C GLN A 561 -1.02 16.04 6.62
N THR A 562 -2.02 16.83 7.00
CA THR A 562 -3.12 16.46 7.90
C THR A 562 -4.41 16.12 7.14
N GLY A 563 -5.33 15.44 7.82
CA GLY A 563 -6.71 15.17 7.38
C GLY A 563 -7.47 14.39 8.46
N GLU A 564 -8.66 13.89 8.15
CA GLU A 564 -9.51 13.14 9.09
C GLU A 564 -9.43 11.62 8.86
N ASP A 565 -9.72 11.15 7.64
CA ASP A 565 -9.69 9.73 7.27
C ASP A 565 -8.41 9.40 6.49
N LEU A 566 -7.80 8.25 6.77
CA LEU A 566 -6.67 7.72 5.99
C LEU A 566 -6.98 6.32 5.44
N ILE A 567 -6.92 6.16 4.12
CA ILE A 567 -6.97 4.87 3.43
C ILE A 567 -5.58 4.58 2.84
N ILE A 568 -5.04 3.39 3.12
CA ILE A 568 -3.78 2.90 2.57
C ILE A 568 -4.08 1.63 1.76
N GLN A 569 -3.72 1.63 0.48
CA GLN A 569 -3.90 0.51 -0.43
C GLN A 569 -2.56 -0.18 -0.67
N HIS A 570 -2.31 -1.31 0.00
CA HIS A 570 -1.15 -2.16 -0.22
C HIS A 570 -1.45 -3.16 -1.34
N PRO A 571 -0.77 -3.08 -2.51
CA PRO A 571 -1.08 -3.94 -3.63
C PRO A 571 -0.44 -5.33 -3.47
N ILE A 572 -1.12 -6.38 -3.94
CA ILE A 572 -0.67 -7.79 -3.84
C ILE A 572 0.63 -8.02 -4.62
N VAL A 573 0.86 -7.23 -5.67
CA VAL A 573 2.12 -7.06 -6.38
C VAL A 573 2.39 -5.57 -6.48
N GLN A 574 3.66 -5.13 -6.42
CA GLN A 574 4.00 -3.70 -6.48
C GLN A 574 3.34 -3.01 -7.69
N ARG A 575 2.75 -1.83 -7.48
CA ARG A 575 2.23 -1.02 -8.60
C ARG A 575 3.40 -0.55 -9.46
N PHE A 576 3.35 -0.85 -10.76
CA PHE A 576 4.37 -0.45 -11.73
C PHE A 576 3.78 0.53 -12.74
N ALA A 577 4.62 1.48 -13.14
CA ALA A 577 4.45 2.26 -14.36
C ALA A 577 4.74 1.36 -15.57
N ASP A 578 3.80 1.20 -16.49
CA ASP A 578 4.09 0.50 -17.75
C ASP A 578 4.66 1.52 -18.75
N VAL A 579 5.98 1.73 -18.63
CA VAL A 579 6.76 2.57 -19.53
C VAL A 579 7.33 1.69 -20.64
N ILE A 580 6.78 1.84 -21.84
CA ILE A 580 7.16 1.05 -23.02
C ILE A 580 8.16 1.84 -23.85
N ILE A 581 9.30 1.21 -24.16
CA ILE A 581 10.21 1.71 -25.19
C ILE A 581 9.70 1.18 -26.53
N LYS A 582 9.08 2.04 -27.36
CA LYS A 582 8.65 1.66 -28.70
C LYS A 582 9.78 1.85 -29.70
N ALA A 583 9.97 0.86 -30.57
CA ALA A 583 10.95 0.90 -31.65
C ALA A 583 10.24 0.57 -32.96
N TYR A 584 10.34 1.48 -33.93
CA TYR A 584 9.57 1.44 -35.18
C TYR A 584 10.44 0.91 -36.35
N GLU A 585 9.83 0.09 -37.23
CA GLU A 585 10.53 -0.79 -38.20
C GLU A 585 11.12 -0.10 -39.45
#